data_AF-A0A9N8DX61-F1
#
_entry.id   AF-A0A9N8DX61-F1
#
_cell.length_a   1.000
_cell.length_b   1.000
_cell.length_c   1.000
_cell.angle_alpha   90.00
_cell.angle_beta   90.00
_cell.angle_gamma   90.00
#
_symmetry.space_group_name_H-M   'P 1'
#
loop_
_entity.id
_entity.type
_entity.pdbx_description
1 polymer ?
#
loop_
_entity_poly.entity_id
_entity_poly.type
_entity_poly.pdbx_seq_one_letter_code
_entity_poly.pdbx_strand_id
1 'polypeptide(L)'
;MMSLRLLPIRRSLGSTREQWQSAMTIPYRYFSVKELPWCAPKNSPNRKNTNHQSRKKDDRTNQGQPTKAATTAHSDLPEPIDKFGIVAAMSQNRIIGRNGQIPWPRCPQDREIFKNLTRDKLLIIGRRTFQEEPLLRHIHHVRWCIVVTASSKSITSLFQDKQQYTDGNEDDPQYMYHPYAPQTQLQVAPSLPHALGLAREILLEEQQTTASAIGKTDNQQQPQNTNMEELHCWVAGGERLYEEGLKHPSAQEVHLTTMHLTVDVHNNSNPAENGLAATSVNQLAMFPAKHRWDRPFKQVKKEEGGGPSDEAPESPYFTYEIYKRMHTVAS
;
A
#
# COMPACT_ATOMS: atom_id res chain seq x y z
N MET A 1 -25.96 -68.45 -5.14
CA MET A 1 -25.54 -69.52 -4.20
C MET A 1 -24.18 -69.15 -3.62
N MET A 2 -23.88 -69.53 -2.36
CA MET A 2 -22.59 -69.34 -1.65
C MET A 2 -22.06 -67.88 -1.62
N SER A 3 -22.14 -67.08 -0.55
CA SER A 3 -22.27 -67.31 0.90
C SER A 3 -21.10 -68.06 1.56
N LEU A 4 -20.12 -67.29 2.07
CA LEU A 4 -19.25 -67.70 3.18
C LEU A 4 -19.18 -66.60 4.27
N ARG A 5 -20.11 -66.79 5.22
CA ARG A 5 -20.11 -66.39 6.65
C ARG A 5 -18.85 -66.94 7.39
N LEU A 6 -18.34 -66.51 8.56
CA LEU A 6 -18.71 -65.61 9.68
C LEU A 6 -17.41 -65.00 10.30
N LEU A 7 -17.34 -63.74 10.74
CA LEU A 7 -17.52 -63.19 12.13
C LEU A 7 -16.39 -63.54 13.17
N PRO A 8 -16.46 -63.17 14.49
CA PRO A 8 -15.70 -61.99 14.97
C PRO A 8 -14.98 -62.18 16.34
N ILE A 9 -14.07 -61.27 16.75
CA ILE A 9 -13.65 -61.16 18.17
C ILE A 9 -13.70 -59.70 18.67
N ARG A 10 -14.08 -59.56 19.95
CA ARG A 10 -14.57 -58.35 20.60
C ARG A 10 -13.48 -57.43 21.17
N ARG A 11 -13.84 -56.13 21.22
CA ARG A 11 -13.62 -55.12 22.28
C ARG A 11 -12.57 -55.42 23.37
N SER A 12 -11.72 -54.42 23.61
CA SER A 12 -11.37 -53.98 24.97
C SER A 12 -11.56 -52.47 25.08
N LEU A 13 -12.34 -52.04 26.07
CA LEU A 13 -12.40 -50.66 26.56
C LEU A 13 -11.67 -50.67 27.90
N GLY A 14 -10.63 -49.84 28.05
CA GLY A 14 -9.87 -49.76 29.29
C GLY A 14 -9.05 -48.48 29.32
N SER A 15 -9.53 -47.48 30.06
CA SER A 15 -8.77 -46.26 30.31
C SER A 15 -7.75 -46.48 31.43
N THR A 16 -6.51 -46.07 31.21
CA THR A 16 -5.68 -45.58 32.31
C THR A 16 -4.96 -44.30 31.91
N ARG A 17 -4.82 -43.45 32.92
CA ARG A 17 -4.28 -42.10 32.90
C ARG A 17 -2.87 -42.18 33.50
N GLU A 18 -2.02 -41.21 33.14
CA GLU A 18 -0.79 -40.79 33.83
C GLU A 18 0.59 -41.37 33.40
N GLN A 19 1.53 -40.43 33.24
CA GLN A 19 3.01 -40.52 33.24
C GLN A 19 3.67 -41.24 32.04
N TRP A 20 4.63 -40.67 31.30
CA TRP A 20 5.58 -39.57 31.58
C TRP A 20 5.60 -38.55 30.41
N GLN A 21 5.52 -37.24 30.61
CA GLN A 21 6.65 -36.33 30.95
C GLN A 21 7.94 -36.52 30.13
N SER A 22 8.09 -35.76 29.03
CA SER A 22 9.18 -34.77 28.84
C SER A 22 9.31 -34.32 27.37
N ALA A 23 8.93 -33.06 27.06
CA ALA A 23 9.61 -32.16 26.12
C ALA A 23 8.80 -30.87 25.84
N MET A 24 9.40 -29.71 26.13
CA MET A 24 9.15 -28.41 25.49
C MET A 24 7.74 -27.79 25.54
N THR A 25 7.34 -27.37 26.75
CA THR A 25 6.40 -26.25 26.90
C THR A 25 7.09 -24.94 26.47
N ILE A 26 6.76 -24.41 25.28
CA ILE A 26 7.08 -23.02 24.91
C ILE A 26 5.84 -22.16 25.22
N PRO A 27 5.93 -21.17 26.13
CA PRO A 27 4.79 -20.30 26.42
C PRO A 27 4.56 -19.31 25.28
N TYR A 28 3.38 -19.38 24.65
CA TYR A 28 2.88 -18.29 23.79
C TYR A 28 2.67 -17.04 24.64
N ARG A 29 3.69 -16.17 24.72
CA ARG A 29 3.52 -14.81 25.21
C ARG A 29 2.80 -13.99 24.14
N TYR A 30 1.60 -13.54 24.48
CA TYR A 30 0.92 -12.46 23.77
C TYR A 30 1.87 -11.25 23.68
N PHE A 31 2.26 -10.85 22.48
CA PHE A 31 2.94 -9.57 22.27
C PHE A 31 1.93 -8.43 22.41
N SER A 32 1.89 -7.85 23.60
CA SER A 32 1.20 -6.57 23.83
C SER A 32 1.92 -5.46 23.07
N VAL A 33 1.16 -4.57 22.43
CA VAL A 33 1.67 -3.52 21.51
C VAL A 33 2.27 -2.33 22.29
N LYS A 34 3.19 -2.60 23.21
CA LYS A 34 3.87 -1.60 24.07
C LYS A 34 5.39 -1.79 24.25
N GLU A 35 6.01 -2.75 23.55
CA GLU A 35 7.46 -3.00 23.65
C GLU A 35 8.19 -2.99 22.28
N LEU A 36 7.99 -1.92 21.49
CA LEU A 36 8.84 -1.61 20.33
C LEU A 36 9.83 -0.49 20.69
N PRO A 37 11.16 -0.70 20.53
CA PRO A 37 12.18 0.15 21.16
C PRO A 37 12.37 1.55 20.55
N TRP A 38 11.66 1.94 19.49
CA TRP A 38 11.63 3.35 19.04
C TRP A 38 10.50 4.19 19.69
N CYS A 39 9.50 3.56 20.34
CA CYS A 39 8.29 4.23 20.83
C CYS A 39 8.31 4.60 22.33
N ALA A 40 9.45 4.47 23.02
CA ALA A 40 9.54 4.79 24.46
C ALA A 40 10.02 6.24 24.70
N PRO A 41 9.28 7.06 25.49
CA PRO A 41 9.80 8.32 26.00
C PRO A 41 11.09 8.11 26.81
N LYS A 42 11.96 9.12 26.85
CA LYS A 42 13.33 9.02 27.41
C LYS A 42 13.45 8.56 28.87
N ASN A 43 12.35 8.47 29.63
CA ASN A 43 12.30 8.11 31.05
C ASN A 43 11.46 6.84 31.34
N SER A 44 11.57 5.78 30.52
CA SER A 44 10.91 4.49 30.82
C SER A 44 11.63 3.72 31.95
N PRO A 45 10.92 3.24 33.00
CA PRO A 45 11.55 2.56 34.16
C PRO A 45 12.24 1.22 33.86
N ASN A 46 12.06 0.64 32.67
CA ASN A 46 12.43 -0.76 32.39
C ASN A 46 13.82 -0.92 31.75
N ARG A 47 14.65 0.13 31.69
CA ARG A 47 16.04 0.06 31.21
C ARG A 47 16.92 -0.63 32.26
N LYS A 48 17.07 -1.95 32.16
CA LYS A 48 17.99 -2.72 33.02
C LYS A 48 19.45 -2.32 32.76
N ASN A 49 20.19 -2.05 33.84
CA ASN A 49 21.60 -1.71 33.80
C ASN A 49 22.46 -2.87 33.26
N THR A 50 23.14 -2.65 32.14
CA THR A 50 24.38 -3.36 31.82
C THR A 50 25.53 -2.62 32.50
N ASN A 51 25.95 -3.10 33.67
CA ASN A 51 27.15 -2.60 34.32
C ASN A 51 28.40 -2.91 33.46
N HIS A 52 29.08 -1.87 33.01
CA HIS A 52 30.52 -1.95 32.80
C HIS A 52 31.21 -0.83 33.57
N GLN A 53 32.30 -1.18 34.25
CA GLN A 53 32.80 -0.42 35.39
C GLN A 53 33.61 0.80 34.97
N SER A 54 33.24 1.93 35.56
CA SER A 54 34.10 3.03 36.03
C SER A 54 35.49 3.23 35.41
N ARG A 55 35.70 4.43 34.85
CA ARG A 55 36.84 5.26 35.29
C ARG A 55 36.31 6.61 35.80
N LYS A 56 36.79 7.00 36.98
CA LYS A 56 36.51 8.29 37.65
C LYS A 56 37.39 9.41 37.09
N LYS A 57 37.04 10.64 37.50
CA LYS A 57 37.77 11.93 37.44
C LYS A 57 37.24 12.90 36.36
N ASP A 58 37.03 14.18 36.65
CA ASP A 58 37.04 14.88 37.95
C ASP A 58 36.04 16.05 37.94
N ASP A 59 35.77 16.55 39.15
CA ASP A 59 34.85 17.64 39.47
C ASP A 59 35.25 19.00 38.86
N ARG A 60 34.26 19.75 38.36
CA ARG A 60 34.24 21.23 38.40
C ARG A 60 32.85 21.77 38.05
N THR A 61 32.21 22.33 39.06
CA THR A 61 31.01 23.16 38.95
C THR A 61 31.26 24.40 38.09
N ASN A 62 30.30 24.74 37.22
CA ASN A 62 30.15 26.11 36.77
C ASN A 62 28.65 26.43 36.59
N GLN A 63 28.18 27.48 37.27
CA GLN A 63 26.80 27.94 37.16
C GLN A 63 26.70 28.86 35.95
N GLY A 64 25.89 28.48 34.95
CA GLY A 64 25.63 29.25 33.74
C GLY A 64 24.12 29.34 33.47
N GLN A 65 23.64 30.54 33.17
CA GLN A 65 22.23 30.85 32.98
C GLN A 65 21.61 30.14 31.74
N PRO A 66 20.29 29.90 31.71
CA PRO A 66 19.64 29.27 30.57
C PRO A 66 19.51 30.25 29.39
N THR A 67 20.42 30.14 28.42
CA THR A 67 20.24 30.79 27.12
C THR A 67 19.17 30.05 26.31
N LYS A 68 18.24 30.80 25.72
CA LYS A 68 17.17 30.26 24.87
C LYS A 68 17.76 29.81 23.53
N ALA A 69 18.25 28.57 23.47
CA ALA A 69 18.54 27.86 22.22
C ALA A 69 17.42 26.85 21.96
N ALA A 70 16.47 27.21 21.09
CA ALA A 70 15.48 26.26 20.59
C ALA A 70 16.19 25.29 19.64
N THR A 71 16.51 24.08 20.11
CA THR A 71 17.07 23.03 19.27
C THR A 71 15.98 22.46 18.37
N THR A 72 15.81 23.03 17.18
CA THR A 72 15.07 22.40 16.09
C THR A 72 15.78 21.11 15.70
N ALA A 73 15.28 19.99 16.21
CA ALA A 73 15.62 18.68 15.67
C ALA A 73 14.98 18.57 14.28
N HIS A 74 15.73 18.95 13.24
CA HIS A 74 15.36 18.62 11.87
C HIS A 74 15.23 17.09 11.78
N SER A 75 14.06 16.62 11.34
CA SER A 75 13.84 15.20 11.09
C SER A 75 14.63 14.76 9.86
N ASP A 76 15.33 13.63 9.93
CA ASP A 76 16.04 13.01 8.80
C ASP A 76 15.11 12.47 7.68
N LEU A 77 13.87 12.94 7.60
CA LEU A 77 12.88 12.57 6.60
C LEU A 77 12.78 13.67 5.53
N PRO A 78 12.68 13.32 4.23
CA PRO A 78 12.53 14.30 3.18
C PRO A 78 11.19 15.04 3.28
N GLU A 79 11.15 16.28 2.79
CA GLU A 79 9.94 17.09 2.76
C GLU A 79 8.92 16.46 1.79
N PRO A 80 7.69 16.13 2.22
CA PRO A 80 6.71 15.48 1.36
C PRO A 80 6.14 16.43 0.30
N ILE A 81 5.56 15.86 -0.76
CA ILE A 81 4.67 16.59 -1.66
C ILE A 81 3.52 17.28 -0.90
N ASP A 82 3.18 18.51 -1.30
CA ASP A 82 2.20 19.36 -0.60
C ASP A 82 0.79 18.75 -0.58
N LYS A 83 0.40 18.11 -1.68
CA LYS A 83 -0.94 17.53 -1.87
C LYS A 83 -0.84 16.20 -2.63
N PHE A 84 -1.57 15.19 -2.17
CA PHE A 84 -1.79 13.94 -2.91
C PHE A 84 -3.20 13.41 -2.71
N GLY A 85 -3.66 12.58 -3.64
CA GLY A 85 -4.92 11.83 -3.55
C GLY A 85 -4.69 10.38 -3.13
N ILE A 86 -5.71 9.75 -2.58
CA ILE A 86 -5.75 8.30 -2.32
C ILE A 86 -6.84 7.72 -3.21
N VAL A 87 -6.52 6.66 -3.95
CA VAL A 87 -7.51 5.91 -4.75
C VAL A 87 -7.51 4.46 -4.30
N ALA A 88 -8.70 3.91 -4.02
CA ALA A 88 -8.86 2.56 -3.50
C ALA A 88 -10.19 1.94 -3.93
N ALA A 89 -10.16 0.63 -4.15
CA ALA A 89 -11.37 -0.19 -4.27
C ALA A 89 -11.40 -1.21 -3.12
N MET A 90 -12.58 -1.44 -2.51
CA MET A 90 -12.78 -2.38 -1.42
C MET A 90 -14.14 -3.08 -1.53
N SER A 91 -14.23 -4.28 -0.97
CA SER A 91 -15.50 -4.97 -0.70
C SER A 91 -16.26 -4.37 0.50
N GLN A 92 -17.52 -4.76 0.72
CA GLN A 92 -18.34 -4.30 1.86
C GLN A 92 -17.70 -4.60 3.22
N ASN A 93 -17.00 -5.74 3.35
CA ASN A 93 -16.21 -6.07 4.54
C ASN A 93 -14.80 -5.46 4.54
N ARG A 94 -14.55 -4.46 3.68
CA ARG A 94 -13.31 -3.68 3.51
C ARG A 94 -12.09 -4.47 3.06
N ILE A 95 -12.25 -5.69 2.54
CA ILE A 95 -11.12 -6.43 1.98
C ILE A 95 -10.76 -5.79 0.65
N ILE A 96 -9.47 -5.51 0.46
CA ILE A 96 -8.88 -4.89 -0.75
C ILE A 96 -8.02 -5.88 -1.54
N GLY A 97 -7.64 -7.00 -0.91
CA GLY A 97 -6.78 -7.99 -1.53
C GLY A 97 -6.82 -9.33 -0.79
N ARG A 98 -6.68 -10.43 -1.54
CA ARG A 98 -6.45 -11.78 -1.06
C ARG A 98 -5.23 -12.35 -1.77
N ASN A 99 -4.25 -12.86 -1.02
CA ASN A 99 -3.03 -13.48 -1.55
C ASN A 99 -2.23 -12.59 -2.55
N GLY A 100 -2.42 -11.27 -2.50
CA GLY A 100 -1.77 -10.31 -3.40
C GLY A 100 -2.58 -9.95 -4.65
N GLN A 101 -3.83 -10.41 -4.77
CA GLN A 101 -4.74 -10.12 -5.89
C GLN A 101 -6.03 -9.46 -5.40
N ILE A 102 -6.67 -8.68 -6.26
CA ILE A 102 -8.06 -8.22 -6.10
C ILE A 102 -9.02 -9.43 -6.00
N PRO A 103 -9.88 -9.50 -4.96
CA PRO A 103 -10.68 -10.70 -4.66
C PRO A 103 -12.09 -10.67 -5.29
N TRP A 104 -12.30 -9.97 -6.40
CA TRP A 104 -13.57 -9.92 -7.15
C TRP A 104 -13.33 -10.01 -8.66
N PRO A 105 -14.35 -10.41 -9.45
CA PRO A 105 -14.26 -10.44 -10.90
C PRO A 105 -13.94 -9.07 -11.51
N ARG A 106 -13.50 -9.07 -12.78
CA ARG A 106 -13.17 -7.84 -13.52
C ARG A 106 -14.32 -6.84 -13.47
N CYS A 107 -14.05 -5.64 -12.96
CA CYS A 107 -14.94 -4.48 -13.03
C CYS A 107 -14.33 -3.42 -13.98
N PRO A 108 -14.76 -3.35 -15.26
CA PRO A 108 -14.14 -2.44 -16.24
C PRO A 108 -14.30 -0.97 -15.87
N GLN A 109 -15.48 -0.58 -15.36
CA GLN A 109 -15.79 0.81 -15.05
C GLN A 109 -14.92 1.35 -13.90
N ASP A 110 -14.70 0.58 -12.84
CA ASP A 110 -13.76 0.93 -11.76
C ASP A 110 -12.31 1.04 -12.27
N ARG A 111 -11.87 0.14 -13.17
CA ARG A 111 -10.55 0.23 -13.80
C ARG A 111 -10.40 1.50 -14.67
N GLU A 112 -11.45 1.95 -15.35
CA GLU A 112 -11.43 3.22 -16.09
C GLU A 112 -11.46 4.45 -15.16
N ILE A 113 -12.20 4.43 -14.05
CA ILE A 113 -12.12 5.47 -13.01
C ILE A 113 -10.67 5.59 -12.50
N PHE A 114 -10.05 4.48 -12.11
CA PHE A 114 -8.67 4.45 -11.65
C PHE A 114 -7.68 5.00 -12.69
N LYS A 115 -7.78 4.56 -13.95
CA LYS A 115 -6.96 5.09 -15.06
C LYS A 115 -7.15 6.60 -15.22
N ASN A 116 -8.39 7.08 -15.22
CA ASN A 116 -8.69 8.50 -15.43
C ASN A 116 -8.17 9.40 -14.31
N LEU A 117 -8.13 8.92 -13.06
CA LEU A 117 -7.51 9.65 -11.95
C LEU A 117 -5.99 9.71 -12.04
N THR A 118 -5.35 8.64 -12.54
CA THR A 118 -3.89 8.40 -12.40
C THR A 118 -3.09 8.52 -13.70
N ARG A 119 -3.75 8.70 -14.85
CA ARG A 119 -3.09 8.86 -16.15
C ARG A 119 -2.16 10.07 -16.18
N ASP A 120 -0.97 9.88 -16.76
CA ASP A 120 0.09 10.87 -16.90
C ASP A 120 0.55 11.53 -15.57
N LYS A 121 0.30 10.88 -14.43
CA LYS A 121 0.61 11.39 -13.08
C LYS A 121 1.61 10.51 -12.33
N LEU A 122 1.94 10.91 -11.10
CA LEU A 122 2.69 10.09 -10.15
C LEU A 122 1.76 9.11 -9.42
N LEU A 123 2.15 7.84 -9.38
CA LEU A 123 1.47 6.78 -8.66
C LEU A 123 2.43 6.16 -7.61
N ILE A 124 2.01 6.14 -6.34
CA ILE A 124 2.72 5.49 -5.24
C ILE A 124 1.99 4.20 -4.88
N ILE A 125 2.69 3.07 -4.97
CA ILE A 125 2.15 1.74 -4.66
C ILE A 125 3.12 0.89 -3.85
N GLY A 126 2.59 -0.06 -3.08
CA GLY A 126 3.38 -1.05 -2.36
C GLY A 126 3.86 -2.18 -3.27
N ARG A 127 4.97 -2.84 -2.89
CA ARG A 127 5.58 -3.99 -3.60
C ARG A 127 4.58 -5.01 -4.17
N ARG A 128 3.54 -5.37 -3.39
CA ARG A 128 2.57 -6.42 -3.78
C ARG A 128 1.63 -5.97 -4.88
N THR A 129 1.11 -4.74 -4.80
CA THR A 129 0.28 -4.14 -5.84
C THR A 129 1.04 -4.10 -7.17
N PHE A 130 2.31 -3.66 -7.15
CA PHE A 130 3.18 -3.69 -8.34
C PHE A 130 3.40 -5.11 -8.91
N GLN A 131 3.34 -6.14 -8.06
CA GLN A 131 3.54 -7.54 -8.46
C GLN A 131 2.23 -8.28 -8.79
N GLU A 132 1.07 -7.62 -8.69
CA GLU A 132 -0.24 -8.24 -8.89
C GLU A 132 -0.48 -8.67 -10.35
N GLU A 133 -0.17 -7.80 -11.31
CA GLU A 133 -0.32 -8.09 -12.75
C GLU A 133 1.08 -8.21 -13.39
N PRO A 134 1.48 -9.42 -13.86
CA PRO A 134 2.80 -9.63 -14.46
C PRO A 134 3.13 -8.67 -15.61
N LEU A 135 2.14 -8.31 -16.42
CA LEU A 135 2.28 -7.42 -17.58
C LEU A 135 2.18 -5.92 -17.26
N LEU A 136 2.11 -5.53 -15.97
CA LEU A 136 2.12 -4.13 -15.51
C LEU A 136 1.04 -3.20 -16.15
N ARG A 137 0.00 -3.76 -16.78
CA ARG A 137 -1.12 -3.03 -17.42
C ARG A 137 -1.96 -2.18 -16.45
N HIS A 138 -1.69 -2.26 -15.14
CA HIS A 138 -2.25 -1.43 -14.08
C HIS A 138 -1.42 -0.16 -13.80
N ILE A 139 -0.25 0.02 -14.42
CA ILE A 139 0.56 1.24 -14.30
C ILE A 139 1.00 1.88 -15.64
N HIS A 140 0.90 1.21 -16.79
CA HIS A 140 1.40 1.75 -18.08
C HIS A 140 0.81 3.09 -18.53
N HIS A 141 -0.31 3.54 -17.94
CA HIS A 141 -0.91 4.84 -18.20
C HIS A 141 -0.34 5.98 -17.33
N VAL A 142 0.47 5.70 -16.31
CA VAL A 142 1.01 6.71 -15.39
C VAL A 142 2.37 7.23 -15.89
N ARG A 143 2.72 8.47 -15.54
CA ARG A 143 4.01 9.08 -15.92
C ARG A 143 5.14 8.51 -15.07
N TRP A 144 4.90 8.41 -13.75
CA TRP A 144 5.85 7.89 -12.77
C TRP A 144 5.18 6.89 -11.84
N CYS A 145 5.86 5.78 -11.57
CA CYS A 145 5.46 4.80 -10.55
C CYS A 145 6.54 4.72 -9.47
N ILE A 146 6.19 5.02 -8.22
CA ILE A 146 7.09 4.89 -7.06
C ILE A 146 6.67 3.66 -6.25
N VAL A 147 7.51 2.63 -6.25
CA VAL A 147 7.24 1.38 -5.52
C VAL A 147 7.83 1.45 -4.11
N VAL A 148 6.97 1.35 -3.10
CA VAL A 148 7.37 1.32 -1.69
C VAL A 148 7.79 -0.09 -1.28
N THR A 149 9.09 -0.27 -1.02
CA THR A 149 9.70 -1.54 -0.60
C THR A 149 11.01 -1.31 0.14
N ALA A 150 11.23 -2.06 1.23
CA ALA A 150 12.52 -2.10 1.94
C ALA A 150 13.60 -2.91 1.19
N SER A 151 13.23 -3.64 0.13
CA SER A 151 14.14 -4.37 -0.75
C SER A 151 14.03 -3.81 -2.16
N SER A 152 15.00 -2.98 -2.55
CA SER A 152 15.01 -2.27 -3.84
C SER A 152 15.53 -3.14 -4.99
N LYS A 153 16.61 -3.89 -4.76
CA LYS A 153 17.32 -4.67 -5.80
C LYS A 153 16.41 -5.59 -6.63
N SER A 154 15.42 -6.21 -5.98
CA SER A 154 14.47 -7.14 -6.64
C SER A 154 13.41 -6.45 -7.49
N ILE A 155 13.15 -5.14 -7.31
CA ILE A 155 12.14 -4.41 -8.10
C ILE A 155 12.78 -3.78 -9.34
N THR A 156 13.98 -3.22 -9.21
CA THR A 156 14.71 -2.66 -10.35
C THR A 156 15.00 -3.73 -11.42
N SER A 157 15.43 -4.93 -11.01
CA SER A 157 15.64 -6.04 -11.97
C SER A 157 14.33 -6.47 -12.63
N LEU A 158 13.27 -6.71 -11.85
CA LEU A 158 11.95 -7.10 -12.39
C LEU A 158 11.35 -6.09 -13.38
N PHE A 159 11.75 -4.82 -13.31
CA PHE A 159 11.30 -3.80 -14.27
C PHE A 159 12.15 -3.81 -15.54
N GLN A 160 13.47 -3.96 -15.42
CA GLN A 160 14.39 -4.09 -16.54
C GLN A 160 14.06 -5.34 -17.37
N ASP A 161 13.86 -6.49 -16.72
CA ASP A 161 13.49 -7.75 -17.37
C ASP A 161 12.16 -7.63 -18.15
N LYS A 162 11.21 -6.81 -17.67
CA LYS A 162 9.89 -6.62 -18.29
C LYS A 162 9.88 -5.58 -19.42
N GLN A 163 10.67 -4.51 -19.29
CA GLN A 163 10.91 -3.55 -20.38
C GLN A 163 11.60 -4.24 -21.57
N GLN A 164 12.49 -5.20 -21.31
CA GLN A 164 13.13 -5.96 -22.37
C GLN A 164 12.18 -6.93 -23.09
N TYR A 165 11.10 -7.39 -22.43
CA TYR A 165 10.10 -8.25 -23.05
C TYR A 165 9.15 -7.49 -24.00
N THR A 166 9.04 -6.16 -23.86
CA THR A 166 8.23 -5.32 -24.76
C THR A 166 8.94 -4.96 -26.09
N ASP A 167 10.22 -5.28 -26.23
CA ASP A 167 11.07 -4.89 -27.38
C ASP A 167 11.32 -6.05 -28.37
N GLY A 168 10.59 -7.17 -28.24
CA GLY A 168 10.99 -8.45 -28.86
C GLY A 168 9.89 -9.37 -29.40
N ASN A 169 8.64 -8.91 -29.54
CA ASN A 169 7.57 -9.68 -30.19
C ASN A 169 6.52 -8.75 -30.81
N GLU A 170 6.73 -8.34 -32.06
CA GLU A 170 5.77 -7.51 -32.83
C GLU A 170 4.52 -8.31 -33.28
N ASP A 171 4.60 -9.64 -33.30
CA ASP A 171 3.59 -10.55 -33.87
C ASP A 171 2.51 -11.07 -32.88
N ASP A 172 2.49 -10.66 -31.60
CA ASP A 172 1.43 -11.10 -30.66
C ASP A 172 0.17 -10.21 -30.77
N PRO A 173 -0.98 -10.73 -31.26
CA PRO A 173 -2.20 -9.94 -31.42
C PRO A 173 -2.76 -9.41 -30.08
N GLN A 174 -2.38 -10.00 -28.95
CA GLN A 174 -2.78 -9.56 -27.61
C GLN A 174 -1.94 -8.38 -27.07
N TYR A 175 -0.92 -7.95 -27.83
CA TYR A 175 -0.08 -6.76 -27.58
C TYR A 175 -0.28 -5.62 -28.60
N MET A 176 -1.01 -5.86 -29.70
CA MET A 176 -1.18 -4.93 -30.83
C MET A 176 -1.91 -3.59 -30.50
N TYR A 177 -2.24 -3.35 -29.23
CA TYR A 177 -2.79 -2.08 -28.72
C TYR A 177 -1.87 -1.46 -27.65
N HIS A 178 -0.71 -0.94 -28.07
CA HIS A 178 -0.08 0.15 -27.30
C HIS A 178 0.68 1.23 -28.11
N PRO A 179 0.12 1.81 -29.19
CA PRO A 179 0.76 2.88 -29.97
C PRO A 179 1.02 4.21 -29.20
N TYR A 180 0.63 4.29 -27.92
CA TYR A 180 0.77 5.49 -27.08
C TYR A 180 1.21 5.14 -25.64
N ALA A 181 2.30 4.41 -25.44
CA ALA A 181 2.92 4.31 -24.11
C ALA A 181 3.74 5.58 -23.84
N PRO A 182 3.38 6.44 -22.85
CA PRO A 182 4.42 7.17 -22.15
C PRO A 182 5.32 6.09 -21.52
N GLN A 183 6.64 6.24 -21.65
CA GLN A 183 7.57 5.35 -20.96
C GLN A 183 7.43 5.59 -19.45
N THR A 184 6.54 4.85 -18.78
CA THR A 184 6.29 4.96 -17.34
C THR A 184 7.62 4.81 -16.60
N GLN A 185 8.06 5.86 -15.93
CA GLN A 185 9.34 5.84 -15.24
C GLN A 185 9.16 5.22 -13.85
N LEU A 186 10.05 4.29 -13.49
CA LEU A 186 9.98 3.57 -12.21
C LEU A 186 10.99 4.10 -11.21
N GLN A 187 10.52 4.36 -10.00
CA GLN A 187 11.33 4.70 -8.83
C GLN A 187 11.02 3.78 -7.66
N VAL A 188 11.90 3.74 -6.66
CA VAL A 188 11.77 2.89 -5.47
C VAL A 188 12.07 3.67 -4.20
N ALA A 189 11.20 3.55 -3.19
CA ALA A 189 11.35 4.22 -1.90
C ALA A 189 11.20 3.22 -0.72
N PRO A 190 11.94 3.39 0.40
CA PRO A 190 11.89 2.48 1.54
C PRO A 190 10.62 2.60 2.40
N SER A 191 9.93 3.75 2.36
CA SER A 191 8.70 4.01 3.12
C SER A 191 7.85 5.10 2.46
N LEU A 192 6.59 5.27 2.90
CA LEU A 192 5.71 6.31 2.34
C LEU A 192 6.29 7.74 2.48
N PRO A 193 6.87 8.16 3.63
CA PRO A 193 7.54 9.46 3.71
C PRO A 193 8.61 9.70 2.64
N HIS A 194 9.45 8.70 2.36
CA HIS A 194 10.45 8.80 1.31
C HIS A 194 9.83 8.84 -0.10
N ALA A 195 8.74 8.10 -0.32
CA ALA A 195 8.02 8.13 -1.60
C ALA A 195 7.35 9.50 -1.85
N LEU A 196 6.80 10.12 -0.80
CA LEU A 196 6.21 11.45 -0.87
C LEU A 196 7.26 12.54 -1.08
N GLY A 197 8.47 12.38 -0.51
CA GLY A 197 9.60 13.25 -0.78
C GLY A 197 10.12 13.14 -2.21
N LEU A 198 10.34 11.92 -2.70
CA LEU A 198 10.74 11.69 -4.08
C LEU A 198 9.69 12.19 -5.10
N ALA A 199 8.40 12.08 -4.78
CA ALA A 199 7.33 12.65 -5.61
C ALA A 199 7.37 14.19 -5.66
N ARG A 200 7.85 14.87 -4.62
CA ARG A 200 8.08 16.32 -4.60
C ARG A 200 9.26 16.69 -5.49
N GLU A 201 10.37 15.97 -5.35
CA GLU A 201 11.60 16.18 -6.13
C GLU A 201 11.32 16.06 -7.64
N ILE A 202 10.67 14.98 -8.08
CA ILE A 202 10.29 14.75 -9.48
C ILE A 202 9.47 15.91 -10.06
N LEU A 203 8.44 16.39 -9.34
CA LEU A 203 7.60 17.48 -9.83
C LEU A 203 8.36 18.81 -9.94
N LEU A 204 9.29 19.08 -9.01
CA LEU A 204 10.14 20.27 -9.06
C LEU A 204 11.13 20.21 -10.24
N GLU A 205 11.64 19.03 -10.59
CA GLU A 205 12.50 18.81 -11.76
C GLU A 205 11.75 18.99 -13.09
N GLU A 206 10.53 18.44 -13.20
CA GLU A 206 9.67 18.60 -14.37
C GLU A 206 9.28 20.07 -14.62
N GLN A 207 8.98 20.83 -13.56
CA GLN A 207 8.72 22.27 -13.62
C GLN A 207 9.94 23.08 -14.07
N GLN A 208 11.14 22.77 -13.58
CA GLN A 208 12.37 23.45 -13.99
C GLN A 208 12.73 23.16 -15.45
N THR A 209 12.51 21.92 -15.91
CA THR A 209 12.81 21.50 -17.28
C THR A 209 11.86 22.17 -18.28
N THR A 210 10.57 22.22 -17.97
CA THR A 210 9.57 22.92 -18.81
C THR A 210 9.82 24.44 -18.86
N ALA A 211 10.13 25.08 -17.73
CA ALA A 211 10.50 26.49 -17.71
C ALA A 211 11.76 26.78 -18.55
N SER A 212 12.77 25.91 -18.49
CA SER A 212 14.01 26.03 -19.25
C SER A 212 13.82 25.83 -20.76
N ALA A 213 12.87 24.98 -21.17
CA ALA A 213 12.55 24.74 -22.58
C ALA A 213 11.84 25.93 -23.25
N ILE A 214 11.03 26.69 -22.48
CA ILE A 214 10.28 27.86 -22.97
C ILE A 214 11.20 29.07 -23.19
N GLY A 215 12.37 29.12 -22.54
CA GLY A 215 13.36 30.22 -22.62
C GLY A 215 14.09 30.41 -23.95
N LYS A 216 13.55 29.96 -25.09
CA LYS A 216 14.13 30.11 -26.44
C LYS A 216 13.18 30.57 -27.54
N THR A 217 11.93 30.92 -27.23
CA THR A 217 11.00 31.51 -28.21
C THR A 217 10.36 32.79 -27.70
N ASP A 218 10.70 33.91 -28.32
CA ASP A 218 10.01 35.19 -28.16
C ASP A 218 8.57 35.07 -28.70
N ASN A 219 7.65 34.67 -27.83
CA ASN A 219 6.25 35.07 -27.94
C ASN A 219 5.58 35.02 -26.56
N GLN A 220 5.15 36.18 -26.08
CA GLN A 220 4.50 36.33 -24.77
C GLN A 220 3.06 35.80 -24.81
N GLN A 221 2.89 34.50 -24.56
CA GLN A 221 1.67 33.97 -23.98
C GLN A 221 2.03 33.31 -22.65
N GLN A 222 1.76 34.04 -21.56
CA GLN A 222 1.88 33.47 -20.22
C GLN A 222 1.02 32.21 -20.15
N PRO A 223 1.55 31.06 -19.71
CA PRO A 223 0.74 29.88 -19.49
C PRO A 223 -0.32 30.22 -18.44
N GLN A 224 -1.59 30.11 -18.84
CA GLN A 224 -2.73 30.31 -17.95
C GLN A 224 -2.58 29.36 -16.76
N ASN A 225 -2.70 29.89 -15.54
CA ASN A 225 -2.32 29.21 -14.30
C ASN A 225 -3.40 28.22 -13.83
N THR A 226 -3.79 27.28 -14.69
CA THR A 226 -5.09 26.59 -14.62
C THR A 226 -5.16 25.35 -13.71
N ASN A 227 -4.05 24.93 -13.08
CA ASN A 227 -3.99 23.60 -12.43
C ASN A 227 -3.43 23.58 -10.99
N MET A 228 -3.41 24.71 -10.27
CA MET A 228 -2.93 24.77 -8.89
C MET A 228 -3.81 24.00 -7.86
N GLU A 229 -4.99 23.52 -8.29
CA GLU A 229 -5.87 22.62 -7.54
C GLU A 229 -5.76 21.14 -7.95
N GLU A 230 -5.10 20.82 -9.08
CA GLU A 230 -5.05 19.42 -9.56
C GLU A 230 -4.10 18.56 -8.73
N LEU A 231 -4.55 17.35 -8.39
CA LEU A 231 -3.71 16.34 -7.76
C LEU A 231 -2.85 15.62 -8.80
N HIS A 232 -1.54 15.87 -8.73
CA HIS A 232 -0.52 15.24 -9.57
C HIS A 232 0.03 13.91 -9.01
N CYS A 233 -0.29 13.55 -7.77
CA CYS A 233 0.20 12.34 -7.10
C CYS A 233 -0.94 11.55 -6.45
N TRP A 234 -0.92 10.22 -6.61
CA TRP A 234 -1.92 9.30 -6.09
C TRP A 234 -1.28 8.12 -5.34
N VAL A 235 -1.81 7.80 -4.16
CA VAL A 235 -1.47 6.57 -3.41
C VAL A 235 -2.54 5.51 -3.69
N ALA A 236 -2.13 4.36 -4.22
CA ALA A 236 -3.01 3.24 -4.59
C ALA A 236 -2.69 1.94 -3.81
N GLY A 237 -2.35 2.09 -2.53
CA GLY A 237 -2.25 0.98 -1.58
C GLY A 237 -0.94 0.18 -1.66
N GLY A 238 -0.85 -1.00 -1.04
CA GLY A 238 -1.88 -1.69 -0.25
C GLY A 238 -2.07 -1.15 1.17
N GLU A 239 -2.66 -1.99 2.04
CA GLU A 239 -3.14 -1.68 3.41
C GLU A 239 -2.26 -0.71 4.21
N ARG A 240 -0.95 -0.97 4.30
CA ARG A 240 -0.01 -0.12 5.04
C ARG A 240 0.10 1.30 4.47
N LEU A 241 0.10 1.46 3.14
CA LEU A 241 0.17 2.79 2.52
C LEU A 241 -1.15 3.55 2.70
N TYR A 242 -2.29 2.86 2.71
CA TYR A 242 -3.57 3.49 3.07
C TYR A 242 -3.59 3.90 4.55
N GLU A 243 -3.11 3.05 5.46
CA GLU A 243 -3.07 3.39 6.89
C GLU A 243 -2.15 4.59 7.19
N GLU A 244 -0.98 4.67 6.55
CA GLU A 244 -0.07 5.82 6.70
C GLU A 244 -0.60 7.06 5.95
N GLY A 245 -1.08 6.90 4.72
CA GLY A 245 -1.53 7.97 3.85
C GLY A 245 -2.77 8.71 4.35
N LEU A 246 -3.81 8.00 4.83
CA LEU A 246 -5.04 8.62 5.35
C LEU A 246 -4.77 9.54 6.55
N LYS A 247 -3.72 9.24 7.34
CA LYS A 247 -3.27 10.02 8.49
C LYS A 247 -2.40 11.23 8.09
N HIS A 248 -1.85 11.26 6.88
CA HIS A 248 -0.91 12.28 6.43
C HIS A 248 -1.62 13.60 6.10
N PRO A 249 -1.13 14.77 6.56
CA PRO A 249 -1.80 16.06 6.33
C PRO A 249 -1.90 16.44 4.84
N SER A 250 -0.93 16.04 4.01
CA SER A 250 -0.96 16.26 2.56
C SER A 250 -2.00 15.44 1.78
N ALA A 251 -2.63 14.41 2.37
CA ALA A 251 -3.64 13.61 1.67
C ALA A 251 -4.95 14.41 1.58
N GLN A 252 -5.23 15.06 0.44
CA GLN A 252 -6.37 15.98 0.33
C GLN A 252 -7.67 15.31 -0.12
N GLU A 253 -7.59 14.23 -0.90
CA GLU A 253 -8.77 13.56 -1.44
C GLU A 253 -8.67 12.04 -1.31
N VAL A 254 -9.81 11.38 -1.07
CA VAL A 254 -9.95 9.92 -1.08
C VAL A 254 -11.05 9.55 -2.06
N HIS A 255 -10.68 8.78 -3.07
CA HIS A 255 -11.55 8.22 -4.09
C HIS A 255 -11.72 6.74 -3.77
N LEU A 256 -12.93 6.36 -3.36
CA LEU A 256 -13.21 5.07 -2.77
C LEU A 256 -14.34 4.37 -3.51
N THR A 257 -14.00 3.27 -4.19
CA THR A 257 -14.98 2.34 -4.74
C THR A 257 -15.33 1.28 -3.70
N THR A 258 -16.61 1.17 -3.34
CA THR A 258 -17.14 0.11 -2.48
C THR A 258 -17.94 -0.87 -3.34
N MET A 259 -17.33 -2.02 -3.67
CA MET A 259 -17.98 -3.11 -4.39
C MET A 259 -19.14 -3.68 -3.56
N HIS A 260 -20.29 -3.92 -4.19
CA HIS A 260 -21.52 -4.44 -3.57
C HIS A 260 -21.45 -5.97 -3.34
N LEU A 261 -20.35 -6.43 -2.78
CA LEU A 261 -20.07 -7.82 -2.44
C LEU A 261 -19.31 -7.91 -1.13
N THR A 262 -19.42 -9.06 -0.49
CA THR A 262 -18.65 -9.44 0.70
C THR A 262 -17.69 -10.56 0.34
N VAL A 263 -16.40 -10.39 0.61
CA VAL A 263 -15.37 -11.41 0.32
C VAL A 263 -15.33 -12.44 1.45
N ASP A 264 -15.44 -13.72 1.12
CA ASP A 264 -15.36 -14.81 2.10
C ASP A 264 -13.93 -14.96 2.67
N VAL A 265 -13.79 -14.62 3.96
CA VAL A 265 -12.54 -14.68 4.72
C VAL A 265 -12.04 -16.10 5.00
N HIS A 266 -12.92 -17.11 4.94
CA HIS A 266 -12.63 -18.48 5.38
C HIS A 266 -12.25 -19.43 4.24
N ASN A 267 -12.63 -19.14 3.00
CA ASN A 267 -12.95 -20.16 1.99
C ASN A 267 -12.13 -21.48 1.91
N ASN A 268 -10.90 -21.56 1.39
CA ASN A 268 -9.91 -20.52 1.07
C ASN A 268 -9.60 -20.33 -0.44
N SER A 269 -10.41 -20.88 -1.36
CA SER A 269 -10.11 -21.01 -2.80
C SER A 269 -9.47 -19.76 -3.46
N ASN A 270 -8.23 -19.90 -3.94
CA ASN A 270 -7.71 -19.06 -5.02
C ASN A 270 -8.51 -19.41 -6.29
N PRO A 271 -9.08 -18.44 -7.04
CA PRO A 271 -9.71 -18.72 -8.33
C PRO A 271 -8.72 -19.12 -9.43
N ALA A 272 -7.41 -19.21 -9.12
CA ALA A 272 -6.32 -19.34 -10.09
C ALA A 272 -5.38 -20.56 -9.91
N GLU A 273 -5.63 -21.48 -8.97
CA GLU A 273 -4.72 -22.63 -8.74
C GLU A 273 -5.38 -24.01 -8.83
N ASN A 274 -5.02 -24.72 -9.91
CA ASN A 274 -5.20 -26.16 -10.02
C ASN A 274 -4.15 -26.90 -9.16
N GLY A 275 -4.57 -27.45 -8.02
CA GLY A 275 -4.09 -28.77 -7.60
C GLY A 275 -2.68 -28.90 -6.99
N LEU A 276 -2.20 -27.92 -6.22
CA LEU A 276 -1.12 -28.15 -5.23
C LEU A 276 -1.53 -27.60 -3.86
N ALA A 277 -1.36 -28.42 -2.81
CA ALA A 277 -1.85 -28.11 -1.47
C ALA A 277 -0.99 -27.03 -0.78
N ALA A 278 -1.43 -25.77 -0.88
CA ALA A 278 -0.73 -24.64 -0.30
C ALA A 278 -0.98 -24.53 1.23
N THR A 279 0.03 -24.85 2.03
CA THR A 279 0.09 -24.59 3.49
C THR A 279 0.25 -23.09 3.82
N SER A 280 -0.19 -22.19 2.93
CA SER A 280 -0.05 -20.75 3.05
C SER A 280 -1.18 -20.15 3.89
N VAL A 281 -0.83 -19.37 4.91
CA VAL A 281 -1.79 -18.57 5.68
C VAL A 281 -2.49 -17.60 4.73
N ASN A 282 -3.82 -17.71 4.62
CA ASN A 282 -4.66 -16.88 3.75
C ASN A 282 -4.39 -15.39 4.01
N GLN A 283 -3.73 -14.71 3.08
CA GLN A 283 -3.24 -13.36 3.29
C GLN A 283 -4.25 -12.33 2.79
N LEU A 284 -5.14 -11.93 3.68
CA LEU A 284 -6.04 -10.81 3.46
C LEU A 284 -5.30 -9.47 3.67
N ALA A 285 -5.67 -8.49 2.85
CA ALA A 285 -5.35 -7.08 3.06
C ALA A 285 -6.67 -6.30 3.18
N MET A 286 -6.74 -5.34 4.09
CA MET A 286 -7.97 -4.57 4.36
C MET A 286 -7.76 -3.06 4.19
N PHE A 287 -8.81 -2.35 3.78
CA PHE A 287 -8.88 -0.91 3.88
C PHE A 287 -9.04 -0.50 5.36
N PRO A 288 -8.33 0.53 5.86
CA PRO A 288 -8.29 0.83 7.28
C PRO A 288 -9.67 1.08 7.90
N ALA A 289 -10.01 0.33 8.95
CA ALA A 289 -11.19 0.58 9.79
C ALA A 289 -10.85 1.44 11.02
N LYS A 290 -9.60 1.34 11.49
CA LYS A 290 -9.15 1.94 12.75
C LYS A 290 -9.08 3.46 12.63
N HIS A 291 -9.41 4.13 13.73
CA HIS A 291 -9.35 5.59 13.90
C HIS A 291 -10.40 6.44 13.17
N ARG A 292 -11.41 5.84 12.49
CA ARG A 292 -12.41 6.58 11.70
C ARG A 292 -11.71 7.55 10.75
N TRP A 293 -11.02 6.99 9.75
CA TRP A 293 -10.25 7.74 8.75
C TRP A 293 -11.09 8.80 8.03
N ASP A 294 -12.41 8.61 8.01
CA ASP A 294 -13.42 9.51 7.48
C ASP A 294 -13.55 10.82 8.28
N ARG A 295 -13.18 10.86 9.57
CA ARG A 295 -13.29 12.08 10.41
C ARG A 295 -12.58 13.32 9.88
N PRO A 296 -11.33 13.26 9.38
CA PRO A 296 -10.69 14.42 8.75
C PRO A 296 -11.19 14.72 7.33
N PHE A 297 -12.14 13.96 6.77
CA PHE A 297 -12.66 14.20 5.43
C PHE A 297 -14.19 14.41 5.45
N LYS A 298 -14.71 14.95 4.35
CA LYS A 298 -16.15 15.09 4.11
C LYS A 298 -16.47 14.51 2.74
N GLN A 299 -17.50 13.65 2.68
CA GLN A 299 -18.02 13.17 1.41
C GLN A 299 -18.57 14.34 0.58
N VAL A 300 -18.11 14.47 -0.65
CA VAL A 300 -18.56 15.48 -1.62
C VAL A 300 -19.24 14.88 -2.85
N LYS A 301 -19.02 13.58 -3.12
CA LYS A 301 -19.65 12.85 -4.22
C LYS A 301 -20.04 11.44 -3.81
N LYS A 302 -21.14 10.94 -4.35
CA LYS A 302 -21.59 9.55 -4.29
C LYS A 302 -22.29 9.22 -5.60
N GLU A 303 -21.85 8.16 -6.27
CA GLU A 303 -22.45 7.65 -7.50
C GLU A 303 -22.51 6.11 -7.42
N GLU A 304 -23.53 5.51 -8.01
CA GLU A 304 -23.57 4.05 -8.20
C GLU A 304 -23.06 3.71 -9.61
N GLY A 305 -22.45 2.54 -9.77
CA GLY A 305 -21.91 2.06 -11.03
C GLY A 305 -21.68 0.55 -11.03
N GLY A 306 -20.99 0.08 -12.06
CA GLY A 306 -20.71 -1.34 -12.28
C GLY A 306 -21.93 -2.11 -12.77
N GLY A 307 -21.98 -3.38 -12.38
CA GLY A 307 -22.97 -4.35 -12.82
C GLY A 307 -22.54 -5.12 -14.08
N PRO A 308 -23.24 -6.21 -14.43
CA PRO A 308 -22.98 -7.02 -15.61
C PRO A 308 -23.10 -6.26 -16.94
N SER A 309 -22.25 -6.59 -17.90
CA SER A 309 -22.36 -6.18 -19.31
C SER A 309 -21.93 -7.32 -20.24
N ASP A 310 -22.17 -7.19 -21.55
CA ASP A 310 -21.73 -8.17 -22.56
C ASP A 310 -20.21 -8.42 -22.53
N GLU A 311 -19.42 -7.38 -22.18
CA GLU A 311 -17.95 -7.46 -22.05
C GLU A 311 -17.49 -8.02 -20.68
N ALA A 312 -18.35 -8.00 -19.66
CA ALA A 312 -18.03 -8.39 -18.30
C ALA A 312 -19.28 -8.89 -17.56
N PRO A 313 -19.76 -10.12 -17.82
CA PRO A 313 -21.02 -10.64 -17.28
C PRO A 313 -21.00 -10.88 -15.76
N GLU A 314 -19.81 -11.00 -15.17
CA GLU A 314 -19.61 -11.15 -13.72
C GLU A 314 -19.22 -9.83 -13.02
N SER A 315 -19.24 -8.71 -13.73
CA SER A 315 -18.85 -7.39 -13.18
C SER A 315 -19.78 -7.00 -12.01
N PRO A 316 -19.23 -6.73 -10.81
CA PRO A 316 -20.04 -6.36 -9.66
C PRO A 316 -20.58 -4.93 -9.78
N TYR A 317 -21.72 -4.67 -9.13
CA TYR A 317 -22.14 -3.29 -8.82
C TYR A 317 -21.23 -2.69 -7.75
N PHE A 318 -21.10 -1.37 -7.74
CA PHE A 318 -20.34 -0.63 -6.74
C PHE A 318 -20.91 0.76 -6.49
N THR A 319 -20.60 1.31 -5.31
CA THR A 319 -20.71 2.75 -5.05
C THR A 319 -19.34 3.39 -5.16
N TYR A 320 -19.22 4.45 -5.95
CA TYR A 320 -18.02 5.28 -6.03
C TYR A 320 -18.23 6.58 -5.24
N GLU A 321 -17.30 6.88 -4.34
CA GLU A 321 -17.40 7.99 -3.39
C GLU A 321 -16.14 8.85 -3.41
N ILE A 322 -16.31 10.17 -3.38
CA ILE A 322 -15.21 11.12 -3.25
C ILE A 322 -15.33 11.85 -1.92
N TYR A 323 -14.24 11.85 -1.16
CA TYR A 323 -14.10 12.53 0.12
C TYR A 323 -12.98 13.56 0.03
N LYS A 324 -13.23 14.83 0.40
CA LYS A 324 -12.19 15.88 0.49
C LYS A 324 -11.83 16.16 1.95
N ARG A 325 -10.56 16.47 2.23
CA ARG A 325 -10.08 16.82 3.57
C ARG A 325 -10.80 18.07 4.06
N MET A 326 -11.24 18.04 5.32
CA MET A 326 -11.74 19.23 5.99
C MET A 326 -10.56 20.05 6.50
N HIS A 327 -10.38 21.24 5.94
CA HIS A 327 -9.50 22.24 6.53
C HIS A 327 -10.24 22.90 7.69
N THR A 328 -9.72 22.75 8.91
CA THR A 328 -10.12 23.63 10.02
C THR A 328 -9.68 25.04 9.67
N VAL A 329 -10.65 25.92 9.40
CA VAL A 329 -10.41 27.37 9.37
C VAL A 329 -9.87 27.74 10.76
N ALA A 330 -8.65 28.28 10.81
CA ALA A 330 -8.10 28.79 12.05
C ALA A 330 -8.93 30.02 12.46
N SER A 331 -9.69 29.86 13.55
CA SER A 331 -10.57 30.86 14.16
C SER A 331 -9.82 31.75 15.15
#